data_AF-A0A957TAY6-F1
#
_entry.id   AF-A0A957TAY6-F1
#
_cell.length_a   1.000
_cell.length_b   1.000
_cell.length_c   1.000
_cell.angle_alpha   90.00
_cell.angle_beta   90.00
_cell.angle_gamma   90.00
#
_symmetry.space_group_name_H-M   'P 1'
#
loop_
_entity.id
_entity.type
_entity.pdbx_description
1 polymer ?
#
loop_
_entity_poly.entity_id
_entity_poly.type
_entity_poly.pdbx_seq_one_letter_code
_entity_poly.pdbx_strand_id
1 'polypeptide(L)' 'VEHGERIVVTRDGAPVAELRPLPRSSAGPTELIRRRKNLPQVDPEALRRDIDNLIDPSL' A
#
# COMPACT_ATOMS: atom_id res chain seq x y z
N VAL A 1 1.84 3.62 -8.16
CA VAL A 1 2.72 2.44 -8.34
C VAL A 1 1.83 1.23 -8.43
N GLU A 2 1.91 0.47 -9.52
CA GLU A 2 1.05 -0.67 -9.83
C GLU A 2 1.05 -1.70 -8.70
N HIS A 3 -0.11 -2.29 -8.38
CA HIS A 3 -0.32 -3.18 -7.22
C HIS A 3 0.29 -4.58 -7.38
N GLY A 4 1.14 -4.76 -8.38
CA GLY A 4 1.84 -6.01 -8.61
C GLY A 4 0.90 -7.08 -9.15
N GLU A 5 0.72 -7.11 -10.47
CA GLU A 5 0.04 -8.22 -11.13
C GLU A 5 1.04 -9.37 -11.40
N ARG A 6 0.54 -10.61 -11.36
CA ARG A 6 1.29 -11.80 -11.78
C ARG A 6 1.17 -11.95 -13.30
N ILE A 7 2.29 -11.89 -14.02
CA ILE A 7 2.29 -11.97 -15.49
C ILE A 7 2.99 -13.25 -15.93
N VAL A 8 2.36 -13.98 -16.86
CA VAL A 8 2.96 -15.15 -17.51
C VAL A 8 3.60 -14.70 -18.83
N VAL A 9 4.90 -14.95 -18.98
CA VAL A 9 5.63 -14.69 -20.22
C VAL A 9 5.53 -15.95 -21.09
N THR A 10 5.05 -15.81 -22.31
CA THR A 10 4.95 -16.92 -23.28
C THR A 10 5.86 -16.70 -24.48
N ARG A 11 6.32 -17.79 -25.08
CA ARG A 11 7.01 -17.82 -26.37
C ARG A 11 6.28 -18.85 -27.24
N ASP A 12 5.78 -18.42 -28.40
CA ASP A 12 5.02 -19.27 -29.33
C ASP A 12 3.83 -20.00 -28.66
N GLY A 13 3.16 -19.31 -27.72
CA GLY A 13 2.04 -19.86 -26.96
C GLY A 13 2.42 -20.77 -25.79
N ALA A 14 3.70 -21.12 -25.63
CA ALA A 14 4.18 -21.90 -24.50
C ALA A 14 4.67 -20.99 -23.35
N PRO A 15 4.31 -21.26 -22.08
CA PRO A 15 4.81 -20.50 -20.95
C PRO A 15 6.31 -20.75 -20.73
N VAL A 16 7.08 -19.66 -20.63
CA VAL A 16 8.54 -19.72 -20.48
C VAL A 16 9.05 -19.08 -19.19
N ALA A 17 8.30 -18.12 -18.62
CA ALA A 17 8.66 -17.49 -17.36
C ALA A 17 7.43 -16.87 -16.69
N GLU A 18 7.62 -16.47 -15.44
CA GLU A 18 6.62 -15.76 -14.65
C GLU A 18 7.25 -14.54 -14.01
N LEU A 19 6.60 -13.40 -14.15
CA LEU A 19 6.93 -12.19 -13.41
C LEU A 19 5.98 -12.08 -12.23
N ARG A 20 6.57 -12.04 -11.03
CA ARG A 20 5.85 -11.84 -9.78
C ARG A 20 6.29 -10.53 -9.13
N PRO A 21 5.37 -9.79 -8.51
CA PRO A 21 5.74 -8.67 -7.68
C PRO A 21 6.59 -9.13 -6.51
N LEU A 22 7.64 -8.38 -6.21
CA LEU A 22 8.38 -8.60 -4.98
C LEU A 22 7.58 -8.03 -3.79
N PRO A 23 7.57 -8.72 -2.65
CA PRO A 23 6.97 -8.18 -1.44
C PRO A 23 7.55 -6.81 -1.13
N ARG A 24 6.68 -5.82 -0.91
CA ARG A 24 7.12 -4.54 -0.37
C ARG A 24 7.43 -4.72 1.10
N SER A 25 8.69 -4.52 1.47
CA SER A 25 9.06 -4.40 2.89
C SER A 25 8.37 -3.19 3.48
N SER A 26 7.68 -3.38 4.60
CA SER A 26 7.16 -2.27 5.39
C SER A 26 8.32 -1.38 5.88
N ALA A 27 8.07 -0.09 6.04
CA ALA A 27 9.04 0.80 6.64
C ALA A 27 9.37 0.33 8.08
N GLY A 28 10.66 0.26 8.40
CA GLY A 28 11.10 -0.04 9.76
C GLY A 28 10.77 1.09 10.75
N PRO A 29 10.81 0.84 12.08
CA PRO A 29 10.43 1.83 13.09
C PRO A 29 11.14 3.17 12.97
N THR A 30 12.45 3.17 12.69
CA THR A 30 13.25 4.40 12.52
C THR A 30 12.73 5.28 11.38
N GLU A 31 12.36 4.66 10.26
CA GLU A 31 11.86 5.37 9.10
C GLU A 31 10.43 5.90 9.36
N LEU A 32 9.60 5.15 10.09
CA LEU A 32 8.28 5.60 10.51
C LEU A 32 8.38 6.84 11.42
N ILE A 33 9.29 6.82 12.40
CA ILE A 33 9.54 7.96 13.29
C ILE A 33 10.03 9.17 12.48
N ARG A 34 10.99 8.97 11.55
CA ARG A 34 11.51 10.04 10.69
C ARG A 34 10.40 10.71 9.89
N ARG A 35 9.50 9.92 9.29
CA ARG A 35 8.35 10.44 8.52
C ARG A 35 7.36 11.19 9.40
N ARG A 36 7.02 10.65 10.57
CA ARG A 36 6.06 11.27 11.50
C ARG A 36 6.49 12.66 11.95
N LYS A 37 7.80 12.91 12.11
CA LYS A 37 8.33 14.22 12.51
C LYS A 37 8.03 15.35 11.51
N ASN A 38 7.79 15.03 10.24
CA ASN A 38 7.52 16.01 9.19
C ASN A 38 6.02 16.18 8.89
N LEU A 39 5.15 15.46 9.61
CA LEU A 39 3.71 15.57 9.42
C LEU A 39 3.15 16.76 10.20
N PRO A 40 2.09 17.41 9.68
CA PRO A 40 1.36 18.42 10.45
C PRO A 40 0.76 17.81 11.71
N GLN A 41 0.53 18.65 12.72
CA GLN A 41 -0.30 18.26 13.86
C GLN A 41 -1.74 18.06 13.36
N VAL A 42 -2.34 16.94 13.75
CA VAL A 42 -3.70 16.57 13.38
C VAL A 42 -4.47 16.30 14.66
N ASP A 43 -5.67 16.86 14.77
CA ASP A 43 -6.62 16.51 15.83
C ASP A 43 -7.12 15.06 15.58
N PRO A 44 -6.80 14.11 16.47
CA PRO A 44 -7.20 12.72 16.29
C PRO A 44 -8.72 12.51 16.31
N GLU A 45 -9.47 13.32 17.07
CA GLU A 45 -10.92 13.19 17.16
C GLU A 45 -11.60 13.73 15.90
N ALA A 46 -11.10 14.86 15.37
CA ALA A 46 -11.58 15.39 14.10
C ALA A 46 -11.30 14.42 12.94
N LEU A 47 -10.06 13.93 12.84
CA LEU A 47 -9.69 12.96 11.79
C LEU A 47 -10.54 11.70 11.86
N ARG A 48 -10.81 11.18 13.06
CA ARG A 48 -11.63 9.99 13.23
C ARG A 48 -13.06 10.22 12.73
N ARG A 49 -13.70 11.32 13.11
CA ARG A 49 -15.04 11.66 12.62
C ARG A 49 -15.09 11.77 11.09
N ASP A 50 -14.08 12.38 10.48
CA ASP A 50 -14.00 12.52 9.02
C ASP A 50 -13.92 11.14 8.33
N ILE A 51 -13.12 10.22 8.87
CA ILE A 51 -13.02 8.84 8.38
C ILE A 51 -14.36 8.12 8.53
N ASP A 52 -14.96 8.18 9.73
CA ASP A 52 -16.23 7.52 10.04
C ASP A 52 -17.38 8.05 9.16
N ASN A 53 -17.31 9.32 8.72
CA ASN A 53 -18.28 9.90 7.78
C ASN A 53 -18.07 9.46 6.32
N LEU A 54 -16.86 9.04 5.95
CA LEU A 54 -16.50 8.73 4.56
C LEU A 54 -16.48 7.23 4.26
N ILE A 55 -16.16 6.40 5.26
CA ILE A 55 -16.08 4.95 5.10
C ILE A 55 -17.37 4.33 5.60
N ASP A 56 -18.05 3.57 4.74
CA ASP A 56 -19.14 2.70 5.17
C ASP A 56 -18.55 1.51 5.94
N PRO A 57 -18.82 1.38 7.25
CA PRO A 57 -18.27 0.30 8.07
C PRO A 57 -18.91 -1.09 7.76
N SER A 58 -19.87 -1.16 6.84
CA SER A 58 -20.53 -2.41 6.43
C SER A 58 -19.92 -3.09 5.19
N LEU A 59 -18.89 -2.48 4.57
CA LEU A 59 -18.17 -3.01 3.40
C LEU A 59 -17.04 -3.99 3.77
#